data_AF-A0A2G2MMA6-F1
#
_entry.id   AF-A0A2G2MMA6-F1
#
_cell.length_a   1.000
_cell.length_b   1.000
_cell.length_c   1.000
_cell.angle_alpha   90.00
_cell.angle_beta   90.00
_cell.angle_gamma   90.00
#
_symmetry.space_group_name_H-M   'P 1'
#
loop_
_entity.id
_entity.type
_entity.pdbx_description
1 polymer ?
#
loop_
_entity_poly.entity_id
_entity_poly.type
_entity_poly.pdbx_seq_one_letter_code
_entity_poly.pdbx_strand_id
1 'polypeptide(L)'
;MAITKNFRDTIRARALRDPEFRHALLTESLENMLAGDTETGKSLLRNYINATMGFEKLADMTEKSPKSLMRMVSPSGNPTAKNLFGIIHTLQQQEGVKLEIRAS
;
A
#
# COMPACT_ATOMS: atom_id res chain seq x y z
N MET A 1 -9.85 -11.93 11.69
CA MET A 1 -9.35 -13.29 11.42
C MET A 1 -7.86 -13.26 11.16
N ALA A 2 -7.09 -14.23 11.68
CA ALA A 2 -5.64 -14.27 11.51
C ALA A 2 -5.30 -14.64 10.06
N ILE A 3 -4.76 -13.69 9.29
CA ILE A 3 -4.13 -13.96 8.01
C ILE A 3 -2.95 -14.90 8.31
N THR A 4 -3.06 -16.17 7.91
CA THR A 4 -2.02 -17.17 8.16
C THR A 4 -0.74 -16.76 7.43
N LYS A 5 0.42 -17.07 8.02
CA LYS A 5 1.75 -16.78 7.46
C LYS A 5 1.85 -17.16 5.96
N ASN A 6 1.22 -18.29 5.61
CA ASN A 6 1.13 -18.84 4.26
C ASN A 6 0.47 -17.89 3.24
N PHE A 7 -0.59 -17.16 3.63
CA PHE A 7 -1.22 -16.18 2.73
C PHE A 7 -0.30 -15.00 2.43
N ARG A 8 0.40 -14.46 3.44
CA ARG A 8 1.35 -13.36 3.24
C ARG A 8 2.52 -13.79 2.35
N ASP A 9 3.02 -15.00 2.55
CA ASP A 9 4.09 -15.57 1.73
C ASP A 9 3.64 -15.76 0.28
N THR A 10 2.39 -16.18 0.06
CA THR A 10 1.80 -16.32 -1.29
C THR A 10 1.67 -14.98 -2.01
N ILE A 11 1.11 -13.95 -1.34
CA ILE A 11 0.95 -12.62 -1.91
C ILE A 11 2.33 -12.02 -2.25
N ARG A 12 3.30 -12.15 -1.34
CA ARG A 12 4.68 -11.69 -1.57
C ARG A 12 5.34 -12.42 -2.73
N ALA A 13 5.22 -13.74 -2.78
CA ALA A 13 5.83 -14.55 -3.84
C ALA A 13 5.21 -14.27 -5.22
N ARG A 14 3.94 -13.88 -5.28
CA ARG A 14 3.30 -13.41 -6.52
C ARG A 14 3.78 -12.01 -6.89
N ALA A 15 3.73 -11.05 -5.96
CA ALA A 15 4.16 -9.67 -6.18
C ALA A 15 5.61 -9.56 -6.67
N LEU A 16 6.52 -10.44 -6.23
CA LEU A 16 7.90 -10.46 -6.71
C LEU A 16 8.05 -10.85 -8.19
N ARG A 17 7.09 -11.57 -8.77
CA ARG A 17 7.18 -12.14 -10.12
C ARG A 17 6.21 -11.50 -11.12
N ASP A 18 5.19 -10.81 -10.62
CA ASP A 18 4.04 -10.35 -11.40
C ASP A 18 3.83 -8.84 -11.18
N PRO A 19 4.37 -7.98 -12.08
CA PRO A 19 4.15 -6.54 -12.03
C PRO A 19 2.69 -6.13 -12.18
N GLU A 20 1.92 -6.83 -13.02
CA GLU A 20 0.50 -6.53 -13.21
C GLU A 20 -0.28 -6.74 -11.90
N PHE A 21 0.06 -7.78 -11.14
CA PHE A 21 -0.51 -7.99 -9.81
C PHE A 21 -0.15 -6.87 -8.82
N ARG A 22 1.07 -6.33 -8.88
CA ARG A 22 1.45 -5.18 -8.04
C ARG A 22 0.66 -3.93 -8.44
N HIS A 23 0.54 -3.65 -9.73
CA HIS A 23 -0.25 -2.53 -10.23
C HIS A 23 -1.71 -2.66 -9.80
N ALA A 24 -2.31 -3.85 -9.97
CA ALA A 24 -3.69 -4.12 -9.55
C ALA A 24 -3.88 -3.89 -8.05
N LEU A 25 -2.98 -4.40 -7.19
CA LEU A 25 -3.06 -4.17 -5.75
C LEU A 25 -3.02 -2.68 -5.38
N LEU A 26 -2.14 -1.91 -6.03
CA LEU A 26 -2.04 -0.47 -5.77
C LEU A 26 -3.27 0.28 -6.29
N THR A 27 -3.77 -0.07 -7.48
CA THR A 27 -4.98 0.52 -8.07
C THR A 27 -6.21 0.21 -7.22
N GLU A 28 -6.48 -1.05 -6.90
CA GLU A 28 -7.61 -1.47 -6.06
C GLU A 28 -7.58 -0.78 -4.69
N SER A 29 -6.38 -0.61 -4.12
CA SER A 29 -6.22 0.15 -2.88
C SER A 29 -6.77 1.57 -2.98
N LEU A 30 -6.49 2.28 -4.08
CA LEU A 30 -6.92 3.67 -4.25
C LEU A 30 -8.38 3.76 -4.67
N GLU A 31 -8.85 2.85 -5.53
CA GLU A 31 -10.26 2.76 -5.92
C GLU A 31 -11.17 2.56 -4.70
N ASN A 32 -10.82 1.66 -3.78
CA ASN A 32 -11.56 1.47 -2.54
C ASN A 32 -11.58 2.75 -1.69
N MET A 33 -10.46 3.46 -1.57
CA MET A 33 -10.41 4.74 -0.85
C MET A 33 -11.30 5.81 -1.49
N LEU A 34 -11.33 5.88 -2.83
CA LEU A 34 -12.18 6.81 -3.58
C LEU A 34 -13.67 6.44 -3.46
N ALA A 35 -13.99 5.16 -3.35
CA ALA A 35 -15.34 4.65 -3.09
C ALA A 35 -15.80 4.85 -1.62
N GLY A 36 -14.93 5.37 -0.75
CA GLY A 36 -15.21 5.59 0.68
C GLY A 36 -14.86 4.40 1.58
N ASP A 37 -14.49 3.24 1.03
CA ASP A 37 -13.98 2.09 1.78
C ASP A 37 -12.49 2.25 2.09
N THR A 38 -12.21 3.15 3.03
CA THR A 38 -10.84 3.41 3.49
C THR A 38 -10.24 2.25 4.28
N GLU A 39 -11.05 1.34 4.84
CA GLU A 39 -10.55 0.19 5.59
C GLU A 39 -9.91 -0.84 4.65
N THR A 40 -10.66 -1.25 3.62
CA THR A 40 -10.16 -2.14 2.56
C THR A 40 -8.98 -1.50 1.84
N GLY A 41 -9.10 -0.22 1.48
CA GLY A 41 -8.02 0.53 0.86
C GLY A 41 -6.72 0.49 1.66
N LYS A 42 -6.75 0.80 2.98
CA LYS A 42 -5.54 0.73 3.83
C LYS A 42 -4.99 -0.69 3.93
N SER A 43 -5.86 -1.70 3.99
CA SER A 43 -5.47 -3.11 4.07
C SER A 43 -4.70 -3.55 2.82
N LEU A 44 -5.22 -3.21 1.63
CA LEU A 44 -4.57 -3.47 0.34
C LEU A 44 -3.24 -2.71 0.22
N LEU A 45 -3.21 -1.43 0.59
CA LEU A 45 -1.97 -0.63 0.61
C LEU A 45 -0.90 -1.26 1.50
N ARG A 46 -1.29 -1.75 2.69
CA ARG A 46 -0.40 -2.45 3.61
C ARG A 46 0.12 -3.76 3.00
N ASN A 47 -0.73 -4.52 2.31
CA ASN A 47 -0.31 -5.74 1.64
C ASN A 47 0.69 -5.45 0.53
N TYR A 48 0.42 -4.42 -0.29
CA TYR A 48 1.35 -3.93 -1.30
C TYR A 48 2.71 -3.58 -0.71
N ILE A 49 2.76 -2.78 0.35
CA ILE A 49 4.02 -2.39 1.02
C ILE A 49 4.78 -3.63 1.49
N ASN A 50 4.12 -4.58 2.17
CA ASN A 50 4.77 -5.79 2.67
C ASN A 50 5.26 -6.72 1.55
N ALA A 51 4.58 -6.74 0.41
CA ALA A 51 4.89 -7.59 -0.72
C ALA A 51 6.02 -7.03 -1.60
N THR A 52 6.31 -5.73 -1.48
CA THR A 52 7.28 -4.99 -2.31
C THR A 52 8.49 -4.53 -1.51
N MET A 53 8.59 -3.23 -1.22
CA MET A 53 9.75 -2.59 -0.61
C MET A 53 9.81 -2.75 0.92
N GLY A 54 8.70 -3.10 1.56
CA GLY A 54 8.58 -3.18 3.02
C GLY A 54 8.54 -1.81 3.72
N PHE A 55 8.27 -1.82 5.02
CA PHE A 55 8.14 -0.60 5.82
C PHE A 55 9.48 0.07 6.16
N GLU A 56 10.57 -0.69 6.23
CA GLU A 56 11.91 -0.15 6.49
C GLU A 56 12.34 0.78 5.36
N LYS A 57 12.35 0.27 4.11
CA LYS A 57 12.71 1.10 2.95
C LYS A 57 11.74 2.26 2.72
N LEU A 58 10.45 2.06 2.98
CA LEU A 58 9.45 3.14 2.88
C LEU A 58 9.70 4.23 3.94
N ALA A 59 10.14 3.86 5.14
CA ALA A 59 10.48 4.79 6.20
C ALA A 59 11.63 5.71 5.81
N ASP A 60 12.70 5.14 5.24
CA ASP A 60 13.85 5.89 4.74
C ASP A 60 13.44 6.89 3.65
N MET A 61 12.60 6.46 2.70
CA MET A 61 12.16 7.30 1.58
C MET A 61 11.14 8.38 1.97
N THR A 62 10.46 8.25 3.11
CA THR A 62 9.43 9.19 3.56
C THR A 62 9.83 10.03 4.76
N GLU A 63 11.08 9.87 5.24
CA GLU A 63 11.60 10.48 6.47
C GLU A 63 10.66 10.25 7.67
N LYS A 64 10.23 8.99 7.84
CA LYS A 64 9.35 8.55 8.94
C LYS A 64 9.95 7.35 9.65
N SER A 65 9.33 6.93 10.75
CA SER A 65 9.67 5.64 11.36
C SER A 65 8.81 4.51 10.79
N PRO A 66 9.36 3.28 10.65
CA PRO A 66 8.58 2.11 10.22
C PRO A 66 7.35 1.87 11.10
N LYS A 67 7.49 2.01 12.42
CA LYS A 67 6.38 1.90 13.39
C LYS A 67 5.26 2.88 13.11
N SER A 68 5.60 4.13 12.76
CA SER A 68 4.59 5.16 12.45
C SER A 68 3.82 4.80 11.19
N LEU A 69 4.51 4.38 10.13
CA LEU A 69 3.90 3.94 8.87
C LEU A 69 3.00 2.72 9.07
N MET A 70 3.47 1.70 9.79
CA MET A 70 2.68 0.50 10.10
C MET A 70 1.40 0.83 10.89
N ARG A 71 1.48 1.79 11.82
CA ARG A 71 0.32 2.28 12.59
C ARG A 71 -0.65 3.03 11.68
N MET A 72 -0.15 3.91 10.81
CA MET A 72 -0.98 4.68 9.87
C MET A 72 -1.86 3.78 8.99
N VAL A 73 -1.30 2.73 8.41
CA VAL A 73 -2.05 1.80 7.52
C VAL A 73 -2.59 0.56 8.25
N SER A 74 -2.73 0.63 9.57
CA SER A 74 -3.39 -0.43 10.36
C SER A 74 -4.92 -0.30 10.28
N PRO A 75 -5.69 -1.35 10.69
CA PRO A 75 -7.15 -1.29 10.68
C PRO A 75 -7.70 -0.07 11.44
N SER A 76 -7.20 0.20 12.65
CA SER A 76 -7.55 1.37 13.46
C SER A 76 -6.72 2.63 13.16
N GLY A 77 -5.78 2.54 12.23
CA GLY A 77 -4.92 3.66 11.82
C GLY A 77 -5.67 4.68 10.99
N ASN A 78 -5.28 5.95 11.11
CA ASN A 78 -5.80 7.00 10.25
C ASN A 78 -4.64 7.91 9.82
N PRO A 79 -4.05 7.71 8.63
CA PRO A 79 -3.04 8.62 8.12
C PRO A 79 -3.70 9.97 7.81
N THR A 80 -3.04 11.06 8.16
CA THR A 80 -3.43 12.36 7.61
C THR A 80 -3.30 12.32 6.09
N ALA A 81 -4.11 13.10 5.36
CA ALA A 81 -4.04 13.18 3.91
C ALA A 81 -2.59 13.43 3.42
N LYS A 82 -1.86 14.35 4.06
CA LYS A 82 -0.45 14.63 3.75
C LYS A 82 0.43 13.38 3.83
N ASN A 83 0.28 12.57 4.89
CA ASN A 83 1.07 11.35 5.05
C ASN A 83 0.63 10.27 4.06
N LEU A 84 -0.68 10.10 3.87
CA LEU A 84 -1.22 9.11 2.93
C LEU A 84 -0.74 9.39 1.50
N PHE A 85 -0.92 10.63 1.02
CA PHE A 85 -0.48 11.00 -0.33
C PHE A 85 1.05 10.97 -0.47
N GLY A 86 1.81 11.28 0.58
CA GLY A 86 3.26 11.11 0.58
C GLY A 86 3.69 9.64 0.43
N ILE A 87 3.01 8.72 1.12
CA ILE A 87 3.21 7.27 0.94
C ILE A 87 2.87 6.87 -0.49
N ILE A 88 1.68 7.21 -0.99
CA ILE A 88 1.22 6.84 -2.33
C ILE A 88 2.17 7.37 -3.41
N HIS A 89 2.65 8.61 -3.27
CA HIS A 89 3.63 9.18 -4.19
C HIS A 89 4.93 8.38 -4.21
N THR A 90 5.45 7.99 -3.04
CA THR A 90 6.66 7.19 -2.91
C THR A 90 6.50 5.81 -3.56
N LEU A 91 5.35 5.17 -3.35
CA LEU A 91 5.06 3.85 -3.93
C LEU A 91 4.95 3.91 -5.46
N GLN A 92 4.33 4.94 -6.01
CA GLN A 92 4.27 5.18 -7.46
C GLN A 92 5.67 5.35 -8.07
N GLN A 93 6.53 6.15 -7.43
CA GLN A 93 7.91 6.34 -7.88
C GLN A 93 8.70 5.03 -7.85
N GLN A 94 8.51 4.22 -6.81
CA GLN A 94 9.19 2.93 -6.72
C GLN A 94 8.73 2.00 -7.85
N GLU A 95 7.42 1.88 -8.05
CA GLU A 95 6.85 0.95 -9.03
C GLU A 95 7.05 1.44 -10.48
N GLY A 96 7.39 2.72 -10.68
CA GLY A 96 7.54 3.32 -12.01
C GLY A 96 6.19 3.57 -12.69
N VAL A 97 5.12 3.76 -11.90
CA VAL A 97 3.76 3.98 -12.39
C VAL A 97 3.25 5.36 -12.00
N LYS A 98 2.27 5.84 -12.76
CA LYS A 98 1.52 7.06 -12.44
C LYS A 98 0.03 6.74 -12.54
N LEU A 99 -0.67 6.87 -11.41
CA LEU A 99 -2.11 6.71 -11.33
C LEU A 99 -2.77 8.04 -11.70
N GLU A 100 -3.82 7.94 -12.50
CA GLU A 100 -4.56 9.10 -13.01
C GLU A 100 -6.05 8.92 -12.70
N ILE A 101 -6.68 10.01 -12.27
CA ILE A 101 -8.13 10.04 -12.04
C ILE A 101 -8.80 10.45 -13.34
N ARG A 102 -9.75 9.65 -13.81
CA ARG A 102 -10.61 9.97 -14.95
C ARG A 102 -12.03 10.16 -14.45
N ALA A 103 -12.62 11.30 -14.77
CA ALA A 103 -14.04 11.52 -14.55
C ALA A 103 -14.84 10.82 -15.65
N SER A 104 -15.91 10.14 -15.27
CA SER A 104 -16.90 9.56 -16.17
C SER A 104 -17.88 10.60 -16.67
#